data_AF-M6VYT8-F1
#
_entry.id   AF-M6VYT8-F1
#
_cell.length_a   1.000
_cell.length_b   1.000
_cell.length_c   1.000
_cell.angle_alpha   90.00
_cell.angle_beta   90.00
_cell.angle_gamma   90.00
#
_symmetry.space_group_name_H-M   'P 1'
#
loop_
_entity.id
_entity.type
_entity.pdbx_description
1 polymer ?
#
loop_
_entity_poly.entity_id
_entity_poly.type
_entity_poly.pdbx_seq_one_letter_code
_entity_poly.pdbx_strand_id
1 'polypeptide(L)'
;MIYRKNHYNFFQIKVNRLIGIYLLFPIFFALQADDRPFLFPKDHSFHPKYKVEWCYFVGILQSSEGKKYGYELSFFKGILGKDREIFPVHFAISDLENKKHEIAQTVERKLGGMAGYDSKQIFSGDFTLKIEGKTKFHLIAKPKRSSELSLDLFLSGKDSDLLLHGDRGKSIKSRKNPHFYSYYYSIPGLSTKGELTLYGKKIRIESGDSWMDHEWSSPFDSALQAKLSDKSNSWDWICIQLEDGSSIMAFNFRETSHFSSESFGTIRLKSGKKHISSKKETLHLYTILLFGKVREHIGNIRSFGIFAVMLLK
;
A
#
# COMPACT_ATOMS: atom_id res chain seq x y z
N MET A 1 -58.05 -62.57 -55.01
CA MET A 1 -59.20 -61.83 -55.58
C MET A 1 -59.93 -61.14 -54.44
N ILE A 2 -60.45 -59.93 -54.67
CA ILE A 2 -61.11 -59.01 -53.73
C ILE A 2 -60.18 -58.01 -53.02
N TYR A 3 -60.01 -56.90 -53.73
CA TYR A 3 -59.76 -55.54 -53.26
C TYR A 3 -60.65 -55.15 -52.07
N ARG A 4 -60.09 -54.45 -51.08
CA ARG A 4 -60.72 -53.23 -50.53
C ARG A 4 -59.67 -52.19 -50.16
N LYS A 5 -59.70 -51.10 -50.93
CA LYS A 5 -59.16 -49.78 -50.60
C LYS A 5 -59.82 -49.27 -49.33
N ASN A 6 -59.05 -48.61 -48.48
CA ASN A 6 -59.51 -47.42 -47.76
C ASN A 6 -58.34 -46.41 -47.77
N HIS A 7 -58.47 -45.44 -48.68
CA HIS A 7 -57.81 -44.16 -48.56
C HIS A 7 -58.53 -43.36 -47.47
N TYR A 8 -57.81 -42.64 -46.61
CA TYR A 8 -58.07 -41.22 -46.35
C TYR A 8 -56.86 -40.58 -45.64
N ASN A 9 -56.27 -39.64 -46.38
CA ASN A 9 -55.69 -38.36 -45.98
C ASN A 9 -54.56 -38.30 -44.94
N PHE A 10 -53.35 -38.15 -45.49
CA PHE A 10 -52.53 -36.95 -45.38
C PHE A 10 -52.62 -36.17 -44.06
N PHE A 11 -51.62 -36.38 -43.20
CA PHE A 11 -50.83 -35.27 -42.66
C PHE A 11 -49.37 -35.72 -42.60
N GLN A 12 -48.59 -35.31 -43.61
CA GLN A 12 -47.13 -35.34 -43.53
C GLN A 12 -46.70 -34.28 -42.51
N ILE A 13 -46.36 -34.70 -41.30
CA ILE A 13 -45.60 -33.86 -40.38
C ILE A 13 -44.15 -33.86 -40.89
N LYS A 14 -43.83 -32.86 -41.73
CA LYS A 14 -42.44 -32.51 -42.03
C LYS A 14 -41.79 -32.03 -40.74
N VAL A 15 -40.95 -32.87 -40.14
CA VAL A 15 -40.03 -32.45 -39.08
C VAL A 15 -38.95 -31.59 -39.72
N ASN A 16 -39.17 -30.29 -39.78
CA ASN A 16 -38.12 -29.32 -40.07
C ASN A 16 -37.13 -29.33 -38.90
N ARG A 17 -36.06 -30.11 -39.00
CA ARG A 17 -34.86 -29.91 -38.18
C ARG A 17 -34.16 -28.63 -38.66
N LEU A 18 -34.64 -27.49 -38.20
CA LEU A 18 -33.82 -26.30 -38.06
C LEU A 18 -33.25 -26.37 -36.64
N ILE A 19 -32.06 -26.95 -36.53
CA ILE A 19 -31.20 -26.76 -35.36
C ILE A 19 -30.82 -25.29 -35.39
N GLY A 20 -31.63 -24.46 -34.71
CA GLY A 20 -31.25 -23.11 -34.38
C GLY A 20 -30.04 -23.19 -33.46
N ILE A 21 -28.86 -22.97 -34.02
CA ILE A 21 -27.69 -22.61 -33.23
C ILE A 21 -28.04 -21.26 -32.61
N TYR A 22 -28.56 -21.30 -31.39
CA TYR A 22 -28.55 -20.14 -30.51
C TYR A 22 -27.07 -19.83 -30.28
N LEU A 23 -26.54 -18.91 -31.10
CA LEU A 23 -25.38 -18.13 -30.75
C LEU A 23 -25.74 -17.42 -29.43
N LEU A 24 -25.41 -18.08 -28.33
CA LEU A 24 -25.15 -17.43 -27.05
C LEU A 24 -24.06 -16.42 -27.36
N PHE A 25 -24.47 -15.20 -27.71
CA PHE A 25 -23.61 -14.03 -27.61
C PHE A 25 -23.08 -14.07 -26.18
N PRO A 26 -21.78 -14.32 -25.96
CA PRO A 26 -21.23 -13.94 -24.68
C PRO A 26 -21.37 -12.43 -24.68
N ILE A 27 -22.27 -11.93 -23.82
CA ILE A 27 -22.19 -10.55 -23.38
C ILE A 27 -20.78 -10.46 -22.82
N PHE A 28 -19.89 -9.85 -23.61
CA PHE A 28 -18.60 -9.38 -23.13
C PHE A 28 -18.94 -8.37 -22.03
N PHE A 29 -19.05 -8.85 -20.80
CA PHE A 29 -18.74 -8.01 -19.66
C PHE A 29 -17.34 -7.52 -19.95
N ALA A 30 -17.21 -6.22 -20.22
CA ALA A 30 -15.94 -5.53 -20.14
C ALA A 30 -15.29 -6.03 -18.84
N LEU A 31 -14.09 -6.62 -18.92
CA LEU A 31 -13.34 -7.05 -17.75
C LEU A 31 -13.29 -5.87 -16.77
N GLN A 32 -14.18 -5.88 -15.78
CA GLN A 32 -14.06 -5.01 -14.62
C GLN A 32 -12.75 -5.43 -13.98
N ALA A 33 -11.91 -4.43 -13.71
CA ALA A 33 -10.63 -4.61 -13.06
C ALA A 33 -10.74 -5.60 -11.89
N ASP A 34 -9.81 -6.58 -11.84
CA ASP A 34 -9.79 -7.67 -10.86
C ASP A 34 -10.27 -7.23 -9.46
N ASP A 35 -11.44 -7.72 -9.06
CA ASP A 35 -11.98 -7.64 -7.70
C ASP A 35 -11.11 -8.54 -6.81
N ARG A 36 -9.87 -8.09 -6.50
CA ARG A 36 -8.91 -8.81 -5.67
C ARG A 36 -9.20 -8.52 -4.19
N PRO A 37 -9.69 -9.49 -3.39
CA PRO A 37 -9.84 -9.29 -1.95
C PRO A 37 -8.48 -9.22 -1.26
N PHE A 38 -8.37 -8.42 -0.21
CA PHE A 38 -7.20 -8.40 0.67
C PHE A 38 -7.28 -9.57 1.66
N LEU A 39 -6.20 -10.36 1.73
CA LEU A 39 -6.07 -11.54 2.57
C LEU A 39 -4.92 -11.34 3.56
N PHE A 40 -5.23 -11.18 4.84
CA PHE A 40 -4.21 -10.99 5.87
C PHE A 40 -3.99 -12.27 6.69
N PRO A 41 -2.74 -12.59 7.07
CA PRO A 41 -1.52 -11.77 6.92
C PRO A 41 -0.81 -11.91 5.56
N LYS A 42 -1.35 -12.69 4.62
CA LYS A 42 -0.71 -13.02 3.34
C LYS A 42 -0.27 -11.78 2.54
N ASP A 43 -1.13 -10.78 2.45
CA ASP A 43 -0.89 -9.53 1.70
C ASP A 43 0.02 -8.53 2.43
N HIS A 44 0.63 -8.93 3.57
CA HIS A 44 1.73 -8.16 4.18
C HIS A 44 3.08 -8.43 3.52
N SER A 45 3.23 -9.56 2.82
CA SER A 45 4.47 -9.86 2.08
C SER A 45 4.41 -9.27 0.67
N PHE A 46 5.58 -9.16 0.02
CA PHE A 46 5.62 -8.73 -1.36
C PHE A 46 4.96 -9.73 -2.32
N HIS A 47 4.43 -9.21 -3.41
CA HIS A 47 3.64 -9.98 -4.37
C HIS A 47 4.46 -10.29 -5.64
N PRO A 48 4.70 -11.57 -5.96
CA PRO A 48 5.47 -11.96 -7.14
C PRO A 48 4.88 -11.48 -8.46
N LYS A 49 3.59 -11.15 -8.51
CA LYS A 49 2.91 -10.70 -9.73
C LYS A 49 3.03 -9.20 -10.02
N TYR A 50 3.69 -8.42 -9.17
CA TYR A 50 3.75 -6.96 -9.32
C TYR A 50 5.19 -6.46 -9.44
N LYS A 51 5.40 -5.44 -10.26
CA LYS A 51 6.75 -4.95 -10.58
C LYS A 51 7.31 -3.96 -9.56
N VAL A 52 6.42 -3.20 -8.94
CA VAL A 52 6.78 -2.10 -8.03
C VAL A 52 5.90 -2.20 -6.80
N GLU A 53 6.55 -2.22 -5.66
CA GLU A 53 5.89 -2.45 -4.38
C GLU A 53 6.72 -1.89 -3.24
N TRP A 54 6.05 -1.37 -2.22
CA TRP A 54 6.69 -0.83 -1.04
C TRP A 54 5.88 -1.11 0.21
N CYS A 55 6.58 -1.49 1.27
CA CYS A 55 6.06 -1.71 2.60
C CYS A 55 6.93 -0.88 3.56
N TYR A 56 6.36 0.15 4.18
CA TYR A 56 7.12 1.01 5.08
C TYR A 56 6.40 1.30 6.39
N PHE A 57 7.21 1.66 7.37
CA PHE A 57 6.80 2.02 8.72
C PHE A 57 7.34 3.39 9.05
N VAL A 58 6.49 4.27 9.55
CA VAL A 58 6.88 5.56 10.10
C VAL A 58 6.22 5.73 11.47
N GLY A 59 6.89 6.40 12.39
CA GLY A 59 6.27 6.64 13.69
C GLY A 59 7.07 7.54 14.61
N ILE A 60 6.44 7.84 15.74
CA ILE A 60 7.07 8.55 16.85
C ILE A 60 7.26 7.56 17.99
N LEU A 61 8.50 7.42 18.44
CA LEU A 61 8.91 6.60 19.57
C LEU A 61 9.12 7.47 20.80
N GLN A 62 8.84 6.92 21.97
CA GLN A 62 9.14 7.52 23.26
C GLN A 62 10.00 6.57 24.09
N SER A 63 11.16 7.06 24.52
CA SER A 63 12.06 6.28 25.38
C SER A 63 11.55 6.21 26.81
N SER A 64 12.12 5.30 27.59
CA SER A 64 11.88 5.23 29.04
C SER A 64 12.33 6.48 29.81
N GLU A 65 13.16 7.34 29.19
CA GLU A 65 13.55 8.65 29.74
C GLU A 65 12.59 9.77 29.31
N GLY A 66 11.55 9.45 28.53
CA GLY A 66 10.58 10.43 28.01
C GLY A 66 11.01 11.15 26.73
N LYS A 67 12.18 10.84 26.18
CA LYS A 67 12.69 11.45 24.93
C LYS A 67 11.95 10.93 23.71
N LYS A 68 11.74 11.79 22.71
CA LYS A 68 11.02 11.45 21.48
C LYS A 68 11.93 11.31 20.27
N TYR A 69 11.68 10.28 19.47
CA TYR A 69 12.39 10.02 18.22
C TYR A 69 11.39 9.78 17.10
N GLY A 70 11.63 10.40 15.93
CA GLY A 70 10.99 9.95 14.70
C GLY A 70 11.75 8.76 14.13
N TYR A 71 11.07 7.80 13.53
CA TYR A 71 11.71 6.75 12.75
C TYR A 71 10.98 6.47 11.45
N GLU A 72 11.75 5.96 10.49
CA GLU A 72 11.26 5.42 9.23
C GLU A 72 12.04 4.13 8.92
N LEU A 73 11.33 3.08 8.52
CA LEU A 73 11.93 1.89 7.91
C LEU A 73 11.10 1.44 6.71
N SER A 74 11.67 1.57 5.52
CA SER A 74 10.99 1.38 4.25
C SER A 74 11.63 0.28 3.42
N PHE A 75 10.84 -0.72 3.05
CA PHE A 75 11.25 -1.80 2.14
C PHE A 75 10.61 -1.59 0.78
N PHE A 76 11.40 -1.76 -0.28
CA PHE A 76 10.94 -1.64 -1.66
C PHE A 76 11.25 -2.91 -2.44
N LYS A 77 10.44 -3.16 -3.45
CA LYS A 77 10.70 -4.13 -4.52
C LYS A 77 10.55 -3.45 -5.86
N GLY A 78 11.57 -3.59 -6.68
CA GLY A 78 11.58 -3.12 -8.07
C GLY A 78 12.14 -4.19 -9.00
N ILE A 79 11.97 -3.97 -10.31
CA ILE A 79 12.54 -4.84 -11.35
C ILE A 79 13.44 -4.02 -12.28
N LEU A 80 14.65 -4.54 -12.53
CA LEU A 80 15.63 -3.92 -13.42
C LEU A 80 16.03 -4.85 -14.59
N GLY A 81 15.87 -4.36 -15.83
CA GLY A 81 16.25 -5.10 -17.04
C GLY A 81 15.40 -6.35 -17.27
N LYS A 82 16.04 -7.48 -17.61
CA LYS A 82 15.40 -8.80 -17.83
C LYS A 82 14.98 -9.45 -16.50
N ASP A 83 14.02 -8.85 -15.80
CA ASP A 83 13.35 -9.45 -14.63
C ASP A 83 14.21 -9.66 -13.37
N ARG A 84 15.24 -8.82 -13.18
CA ARG A 84 16.02 -8.86 -11.94
C ARG A 84 15.32 -8.07 -10.85
N GLU A 85 14.81 -8.76 -9.83
CA GLU A 85 14.28 -8.11 -8.62
C GLU A 85 15.41 -7.46 -7.82
N ILE A 86 15.18 -6.21 -7.40
CA ILE A 86 16.01 -5.44 -6.48
C ILE A 86 15.19 -5.05 -5.25
N PHE A 87 15.87 -4.99 -4.10
CA PHE A 87 15.24 -4.74 -2.80
C PHE A 87 15.90 -3.55 -2.07
N PRO A 88 15.62 -2.31 -2.47
CA PRO A 88 16.05 -1.15 -1.71
C PRO A 88 15.43 -1.13 -0.31
N VAL A 89 16.20 -0.68 0.68
CA VAL A 89 15.71 -0.35 2.01
C VAL A 89 16.25 1.01 2.42
N HIS A 90 15.38 1.87 2.94
CA HIS A 90 15.74 3.12 3.60
C HIS A 90 15.40 3.03 5.08
N PHE A 91 16.32 3.46 5.92
CA PHE A 91 16.17 3.51 7.37
C PHE A 91 16.63 4.87 7.87
N ALA A 92 15.81 5.51 8.70
CA ALA A 92 16.15 6.80 9.27
C ALA A 92 15.67 6.94 10.72
N ILE A 93 16.43 7.70 11.51
CA ILE A 93 16.07 8.14 12.85
C ILE A 93 16.22 9.65 12.93
N SER A 94 15.15 10.31 13.38
CA SER A 94 15.14 11.75 13.69
C SER A 94 15.18 11.95 15.20
N ASP A 95 16.30 12.45 15.70
CA ASP A 95 16.43 12.94 17.07
C ASP A 95 15.79 14.32 17.16
N LEU A 96 14.57 14.38 17.71
CA LEU A 96 13.75 15.59 17.72
C LEU A 96 14.31 16.66 18.67
N GLU A 97 14.99 16.25 19.74
CA GLU A 97 15.56 17.16 20.73
C GLU A 97 16.86 17.78 20.20
N ASN A 98 17.77 16.93 19.68
CA ASN A 98 19.06 17.38 19.18
C ASN A 98 19.02 17.86 17.73
N LYS A 99 17.86 17.77 17.05
CA LYS A 99 17.64 18.16 15.65
C LYS A 99 18.61 17.49 14.69
N LYS A 100 18.91 16.21 14.93
CA LYS A 100 19.78 15.40 14.08
C LYS A 100 18.98 14.32 13.36
N HIS A 101 19.48 13.93 12.20
CA HIS A 101 18.84 12.93 11.35
C HIS A 101 19.91 11.95 10.86
N GLU A 102 19.80 10.69 11.30
CA GLU A 102 20.70 9.62 10.93
C GLU A 102 20.02 8.71 9.91
N ILE A 103 20.77 8.27 8.90
CA ILE A 103 20.25 7.43 7.83
C ILE A 103 21.16 6.22 7.60
N ALA A 104 20.54 5.13 7.17
CA ALA A 104 21.21 4.00 6.54
C ALA A 104 20.35 3.49 5.38
N GLN A 105 20.99 2.88 4.39
CA GLN A 105 20.31 2.32 3.24
C GLN A 105 21.05 1.11 2.69
N THR A 106 20.33 0.22 2.04
CA THR A 106 20.92 -0.86 1.23
C THR A 106 20.09 -1.10 -0.03
N VAL A 107 20.71 -1.71 -1.04
CA VAL A 107 20.03 -2.24 -2.21
C VAL A 107 20.62 -3.60 -2.51
N GLU A 108 19.83 -4.65 -2.29
CA GLU A 108 20.26 -6.03 -2.49
C GLU A 108 19.45 -6.72 -3.59
N ARG A 109 19.92 -7.90 -4.00
CA ARG A 109 19.24 -8.80 -4.94
C ARG A 109 18.92 -10.11 -4.24
N LYS A 110 18.01 -10.90 -4.80
CA LYS A 110 17.69 -12.27 -4.34
C LYS A 110 18.84 -13.30 -4.44
N LEU A 111 20.06 -12.86 -4.77
CA LEU A 111 21.22 -13.73 -4.93
C LEU A 111 21.80 -14.10 -3.56
N GLY A 112 22.09 -15.39 -3.35
CA GLY A 112 22.78 -15.86 -2.14
C GLY A 112 22.01 -15.66 -0.83
N GLY A 113 20.69 -15.45 -0.89
CA GLY A 113 19.87 -15.20 0.29
C GLY A 113 20.09 -13.82 0.93
N MET A 114 20.60 -12.84 0.17
CA MET A 114 20.85 -11.48 0.67
C MET A 114 19.57 -10.65 0.79
N ALA A 115 18.57 -10.92 -0.04
CA ALA A 115 17.26 -10.28 0.04
C ALA A 115 16.16 -11.22 -0.43
N GLY A 116 14.94 -10.95 -0.01
CA GLY A 116 13.79 -11.73 -0.41
C GLY A 116 12.57 -11.45 0.44
N TYR A 117 11.56 -12.27 0.20
CA TYR A 117 10.30 -12.22 0.91
C TYR A 117 9.63 -13.59 0.85
N ASP A 118 8.90 -13.93 1.90
CA ASP A 118 8.07 -15.11 2.02
C ASP A 118 6.83 -14.79 2.87
N SER A 119 6.01 -15.79 3.20
CA SER A 119 4.79 -15.59 3.99
C SER A 119 4.99 -14.99 5.40
N LYS A 120 6.22 -14.97 5.91
CA LYS A 120 6.58 -14.58 7.28
C LYS A 120 7.50 -13.38 7.34
N GLN A 121 8.13 -12.95 6.24
CA GLN A 121 9.09 -11.85 6.28
C GLN A 121 9.36 -11.20 4.93
N ILE A 122 9.90 -9.98 5.00
CA ILE A 122 10.58 -9.26 3.93
C ILE A 122 11.96 -8.88 4.48
N PHE A 123 13.03 -9.12 3.72
CA PHE A 123 14.39 -8.81 4.16
C PHE A 123 15.29 -8.35 3.02
N SER A 124 16.28 -7.53 3.37
CA SER A 124 17.31 -7.05 2.46
C SER A 124 18.54 -6.65 3.28
N GLY A 125 19.65 -7.37 3.11
CA GLY A 125 20.88 -7.17 3.88
C GLY A 125 20.63 -7.36 5.38
N ASP A 126 20.91 -6.30 6.15
CA ASP A 126 20.78 -6.31 7.62
C ASP A 126 19.42 -5.77 8.11
N PHE A 127 18.43 -5.70 7.22
CA PHE A 127 17.09 -5.19 7.50
C PHE A 127 16.06 -6.30 7.32
N THR A 128 15.13 -6.42 8.27
CA THR A 128 14.08 -7.44 8.25
C THR A 128 12.78 -6.89 8.82
N LEU A 129 11.71 -7.09 8.08
CA LEU A 129 10.34 -7.05 8.57
C LEU A 129 9.87 -8.48 8.76
N LYS A 130 9.48 -8.87 9.97
CA LYS A 130 8.74 -10.11 10.21
C LYS A 130 7.24 -9.83 10.33
N ILE A 131 6.47 -10.73 9.75
CA ILE A 131 5.02 -10.73 9.72
C ILE A 131 4.55 -11.78 10.74
N GLU A 132 4.11 -11.33 11.91
CA GLU A 132 3.74 -12.21 13.04
C GLU A 132 2.22 -12.40 13.16
N GLY A 133 1.45 -11.59 12.43
CA GLY A 133 0.00 -11.67 12.39
C GLY A 133 -0.61 -10.58 11.50
N LYS A 134 -1.93 -10.48 11.53
CA LYS A 134 -2.69 -9.51 10.73
C LYS A 134 -2.42 -8.03 11.06
N THR A 135 -1.98 -7.76 12.29
CA THR A 135 -1.60 -6.42 12.76
C THR A 135 -0.43 -6.52 13.74
N LYS A 136 0.47 -7.50 13.56
CA LYS A 136 1.63 -7.76 14.42
C LYS A 136 2.90 -7.91 13.60
N PHE A 137 3.92 -7.13 13.92
CA PHE A 137 5.16 -7.05 13.16
C PHE A 137 6.38 -6.95 14.09
N HIS A 138 7.52 -7.47 13.61
CA HIS A 138 8.83 -7.26 14.24
C HIS A 138 9.78 -6.62 13.21
N LEU A 139 10.23 -5.40 13.49
CA LEU A 139 11.17 -4.66 12.67
C LEU A 139 12.58 -4.79 13.24
N ILE A 140 13.53 -5.14 12.37
CA ILE A 140 14.95 -5.25 12.70
C ILE A 140 15.73 -4.45 11.66
N ALA A 141 16.56 -3.52 12.11
CA ALA A 141 17.52 -2.78 11.30
C ALA A 141 18.86 -2.76 12.03
N LYS A 142 19.84 -3.52 11.55
CA LYS A 142 21.17 -3.64 12.20
C LYS A 142 22.30 -3.42 11.18
N PRO A 143 22.36 -2.24 10.52
CA PRO A 143 23.32 -1.98 9.44
C PRO A 143 24.77 -2.20 9.92
N LYS A 144 25.46 -3.18 9.34
CA LYS A 144 26.84 -3.54 9.75
C LYS A 144 27.85 -2.40 9.61
N ARG A 145 27.60 -1.46 8.68
CA ARG A 145 28.46 -0.29 8.43
C ARG A 145 28.17 0.89 9.36
N SER A 146 27.14 0.80 10.20
CA SER A 146 26.70 1.86 11.11
C SER A 146 26.25 1.26 12.42
N SER A 147 27.16 0.59 13.15
CA SER A 147 26.83 -0.09 14.42
C SER A 147 26.29 0.84 15.51
N GLU A 148 26.54 2.14 15.38
CA GLU A 148 26.00 3.18 16.24
C GLU A 148 24.52 3.51 15.99
N LEU A 149 23.92 2.92 14.95
CA LEU A 149 22.54 3.11 14.54
C LEU A 149 21.86 1.75 14.32
N SER A 150 20.93 1.37 15.21
CA SER A 150 20.13 0.16 15.02
C SER A 150 18.74 0.26 15.64
N LEU A 151 17.81 -0.55 15.17
CA LEU A 151 16.42 -0.58 15.60
C LEU A 151 15.93 -2.02 15.71
N ASP A 152 15.25 -2.34 16.81
CA ASP A 152 14.64 -3.66 17.07
C ASP A 152 13.29 -3.41 17.76
N LEU A 153 12.20 -3.38 16.98
CA LEU A 153 10.87 -2.94 17.43
C LEU A 153 9.79 -3.99 17.20
N PHE A 154 8.94 -4.17 18.21
CA PHE A 154 7.73 -4.97 18.15
C PHE A 154 6.52 -4.05 18.03
N LEU A 155 5.69 -4.29 17.03
CA LEU A 155 4.54 -3.48 16.68
C LEU A 155 3.27 -4.32 16.76
N SER A 156 2.22 -3.78 17.39
CA SER A 156 0.92 -4.44 17.45
C SER A 156 -0.23 -3.44 17.39
N GLY A 157 -1.29 -3.76 16.64
CA GLY A 157 -2.52 -2.95 16.54
C GLY A 157 -3.78 -3.81 16.54
N LYS A 158 -4.94 -3.18 16.37
CA LYS A 158 -6.21 -3.91 16.29
C LYS A 158 -6.53 -4.21 14.84
N ASP A 159 -7.16 -5.36 14.59
CA ASP A 159 -7.65 -5.71 13.26
C ASP A 159 -8.58 -4.65 12.64
N SER A 160 -9.33 -3.93 13.47
CA SER A 160 -10.19 -2.81 13.06
C SER A 160 -9.41 -1.62 12.51
N ASP A 161 -8.11 -1.55 12.77
CA ASP A 161 -7.25 -0.44 12.37
C ASP A 161 -6.78 -0.58 10.92
N LEU A 162 -6.92 -1.76 10.29
CA LEU A 162 -6.69 -1.93 8.85
C LEU A 162 -7.54 -0.97 8.03
N LEU A 163 -6.87 -0.16 7.22
CA LEU A 163 -7.48 0.92 6.45
C LEU A 163 -7.22 0.71 4.96
N LEU A 164 -8.21 0.15 4.26
CA LEU A 164 -8.17 0.05 2.80
C LEU A 164 -8.40 1.42 2.16
N HIS A 165 -7.52 1.82 1.25
CA HIS A 165 -7.61 3.09 0.51
C HIS A 165 -8.39 2.96 -0.79
N GLY A 166 -8.87 4.09 -1.32
CA GLY A 166 -9.63 4.07 -2.56
C GLY A 166 -10.87 3.16 -2.49
N ASP A 167 -11.31 2.67 -3.64
CA ASP A 167 -12.44 1.74 -3.69
C ASP A 167 -11.97 0.33 -3.31
N ARG A 168 -12.33 -0.12 -2.10
CA ARG A 168 -11.99 -1.45 -1.55
C ARG A 168 -10.49 -1.81 -1.67
N GLY A 169 -9.60 -0.83 -1.53
CA GLY A 169 -8.14 -0.97 -1.62
C GLY A 169 -7.56 -0.63 -2.98
N LYS A 170 -8.39 -0.42 -4.02
CA LYS A 170 -7.94 0.09 -5.31
C LYS A 170 -7.84 1.62 -5.26
N SER A 171 -6.60 2.12 -5.14
CA SER A 171 -6.31 3.56 -5.10
C SER A 171 -5.83 4.07 -6.45
N ILE A 172 -6.69 4.82 -7.16
CA ILE A 172 -6.29 5.60 -8.34
C ILE A 172 -5.31 6.70 -7.94
N LYS A 173 -4.35 7.02 -8.82
CA LYS A 173 -3.40 8.13 -8.64
C LYS A 173 -3.50 9.21 -9.72
N SER A 174 -4.30 8.98 -10.77
CA SER A 174 -4.69 10.03 -11.72
C SER A 174 -6.17 9.91 -12.08
N ARG A 175 -6.90 11.04 -12.05
CA ARG A 175 -8.27 11.14 -12.56
C ARG A 175 -8.29 11.18 -14.09
N LYS A 176 -7.22 11.71 -14.70
CA LYS A 176 -7.07 11.75 -16.17
C LYS A 176 -6.75 10.37 -16.74
N ASN A 177 -6.05 9.54 -15.97
CA ASN A 177 -5.72 8.17 -16.34
C ASN A 177 -6.08 7.19 -15.20
N PRO A 178 -7.35 6.72 -15.12
CA PRO A 178 -7.80 5.80 -14.06
C PRO A 178 -7.12 4.42 -14.08
N HIS A 179 -6.39 4.09 -15.14
CA HIS A 179 -5.55 2.89 -15.17
C HIS A 179 -4.27 3.04 -14.33
N PHE A 180 -3.95 4.26 -13.93
CA PHE A 180 -2.89 4.55 -12.99
C PHE A 180 -3.42 4.33 -11.56
N TYR A 181 -3.29 3.10 -11.08
CA TYR A 181 -3.75 2.72 -9.75
C TYR A 181 -2.78 1.76 -9.05
N SER A 182 -3.01 1.61 -7.76
CA SER A 182 -2.35 0.66 -6.89
C SER A 182 -3.38 -0.10 -6.06
N TYR A 183 -2.96 -1.22 -5.50
CA TYR A 183 -3.62 -1.81 -4.35
C TYR A 183 -2.94 -1.28 -3.10
N TYR A 184 -3.72 -0.75 -2.17
CA TYR A 184 -3.18 0.12 -1.13
C TYR A 184 -3.98 0.05 0.17
N TYR A 185 -3.27 -0.20 1.27
CA TYR A 185 -3.82 -0.12 2.62
C TYR A 185 -2.78 0.37 3.62
N SER A 186 -3.26 0.86 4.75
CA SER A 186 -2.45 1.17 5.93
C SER A 186 -2.90 0.41 7.17
N ILE A 187 -2.02 0.39 8.17
CA ILE A 187 -2.35 0.09 9.57
C ILE A 187 -1.82 1.24 10.44
N PRO A 188 -2.61 2.29 10.69
CA PRO A 188 -2.32 3.28 11.72
C PRO A 188 -2.41 2.67 13.13
N GLY A 189 -1.87 3.38 14.11
CA GLY A 189 -2.10 3.13 15.53
C GLY A 189 -1.35 1.93 16.08
N LEU A 190 -0.29 1.49 15.41
CA LEU A 190 0.52 0.36 15.86
C LEU A 190 1.30 0.76 17.12
N SER A 191 0.91 0.18 18.26
CA SER A 191 1.64 0.31 19.52
C SER A 191 3.03 -0.31 19.36
N THR A 192 4.04 0.47 19.68
CA THR A 192 5.44 0.15 19.38
C THR A 192 6.29 0.13 20.64
N LYS A 193 7.09 -0.92 20.82
CA LYS A 193 8.08 -1.06 21.91
C LYS A 193 9.34 -1.73 21.40
N GLY A 194 10.47 -1.56 22.09
CA GLY A 194 11.71 -2.25 21.74
C GLY A 194 12.97 -1.50 22.14
N GLU A 195 13.98 -1.56 21.29
CA GLU A 195 15.28 -0.93 21.50
C GLU A 195 15.71 -0.12 20.26
N LEU A 196 16.28 1.04 20.52
CA LEU A 196 16.97 1.89 19.54
C LEU A 196 18.43 2.01 20.00
N THR A 197 19.38 1.80 19.10
CA THR A 197 20.75 2.26 19.31
C THR A 197 20.96 3.51 18.48
N LEU A 198 21.38 4.61 19.10
CA LEU A 198 21.67 5.87 18.44
C LEU A 198 22.92 6.49 19.07
N TYR A 199 23.90 6.90 18.25
CA TYR A 199 25.20 7.40 18.70
C TYR A 199 25.91 6.42 19.65
N GLY A 200 25.79 5.12 19.35
CA GLY A 200 26.37 4.03 20.15
C GLY A 200 25.68 3.78 21.49
N LYS A 201 24.63 4.54 21.84
CA LYS A 201 23.87 4.37 23.07
C LYS A 201 22.62 3.54 22.84
N LYS A 202 22.42 2.51 23.65
CA LYS A 202 21.18 1.74 23.70
C LYS A 202 20.11 2.52 24.46
N ILE A 203 18.95 2.67 23.84
CA ILE A 203 17.80 3.43 24.31
C ILE A 203 16.61 2.48 24.31
N ARG A 204 16.03 2.28 25.50
CA ARG A 204 14.81 1.48 25.64
C ARG A 204 13.61 2.31 25.17
N ILE A 205 12.84 1.77 24.24
CA ILE A 205 11.58 2.35 23.76
C ILE A 205 10.43 1.77 24.59
N GLU A 206 9.82 2.62 25.41
CA GLU A 206 8.73 2.22 26.30
C GLU A 206 7.37 2.24 25.59
N SER A 207 7.19 3.17 24.66
CA SER A 207 5.98 3.32 23.86
C SER A 207 6.28 3.99 22.53
N GLY A 208 5.32 3.93 21.62
CA GLY A 208 5.41 4.59 20.33
C GLY A 208 4.15 4.35 19.52
N ASP A 209 3.93 5.23 18.55
CA ASP A 209 2.80 5.22 17.64
C ASP A 209 3.30 5.16 16.20
N SER A 210 3.05 4.00 15.58
CA SER A 210 3.53 3.70 14.24
C SER A 210 2.39 3.59 13.25
N TRP A 211 2.70 3.97 12.01
CA TRP A 211 1.88 3.80 10.83
C TRP A 211 2.60 2.86 9.88
N MET A 212 1.93 1.77 9.51
CA MET A 212 2.39 0.89 8.44
C MET A 212 1.63 1.19 7.16
N ASP A 213 2.33 1.19 6.03
CA ASP A 213 1.76 1.40 4.72
C ASP A 213 2.25 0.33 3.75
N HIS A 214 1.35 -0.24 2.95
CA HIS A 214 1.71 -1.24 1.94
C HIS A 214 1.00 -0.94 0.63
N GLU A 215 1.79 -0.76 -0.43
CA GLU A 215 1.25 -0.48 -1.75
C GLU A 215 2.01 -1.27 -2.81
N TRP A 216 1.26 -1.84 -3.75
CA TRP A 216 1.83 -2.45 -4.95
C TRP A 216 1.04 -2.07 -6.18
N SER A 217 1.75 -1.96 -7.31
CA SER A 217 1.17 -1.54 -8.57
C SER A 217 1.69 -2.37 -9.74
N SER A 218 0.98 -2.24 -10.87
CA SER A 218 1.39 -2.76 -12.19
C SER A 218 1.66 -4.28 -12.20
N PRO A 219 0.63 -5.11 -12.40
CA PRO A 219 0.83 -6.54 -12.64
C PRO A 219 1.82 -6.80 -13.81
N PHE A 220 2.56 -7.90 -13.76
CA PHE A 220 3.50 -8.31 -14.80
C PHE A 220 2.89 -8.31 -16.21
N ASP A 221 1.65 -8.81 -16.30
CA ASP A 221 0.91 -9.00 -17.55
C ASP A 221 0.12 -7.76 -17.97
N SER A 222 0.26 -6.64 -17.24
CA SER A 222 -0.49 -5.43 -17.58
C SER A 222 0.12 -4.75 -18.80
N ALA A 223 -0.67 -4.58 -19.86
CA ALA A 223 -0.34 -3.77 -21.04
C ALA A 223 -0.33 -2.25 -20.75
N LEU A 224 -0.31 -1.87 -19.47
CA LEU A 224 -0.39 -0.50 -19.02
C LEU A 224 0.90 0.23 -19.40
N GLN A 225 0.76 1.22 -20.27
CA GLN A 225 1.88 2.07 -20.70
C GLN A 225 2.36 2.97 -19.56
N ALA A 226 1.46 3.37 -18.67
CA ALA A 226 1.77 4.25 -17.55
C ALA A 226 2.24 3.43 -16.34
N LYS A 227 3.49 3.69 -15.92
CA LYS A 227 4.14 2.98 -14.81
C LYS A 227 4.34 3.93 -13.65
N LEU A 228 3.93 3.52 -12.45
CA LEU A 228 4.18 4.26 -11.21
C LEU A 228 5.67 4.53 -10.97
N SER A 229 6.54 3.63 -11.44
CA SER A 229 8.00 3.77 -11.37
C SER A 229 8.61 4.66 -12.46
N ASP A 230 7.83 5.34 -13.29
CA ASP A 230 8.41 6.28 -14.25
C ASP A 230 9.13 7.41 -13.51
N LYS A 231 10.36 7.71 -13.95
CA LYS A 231 11.23 8.74 -13.35
C LYS A 231 10.66 10.16 -13.44
N SER A 232 9.68 10.38 -14.33
CA SER A 232 9.00 11.67 -14.45
C SER A 232 7.93 11.88 -13.38
N ASN A 233 7.47 10.79 -12.73
CA ASN A 233 6.49 10.87 -11.67
C ASN A 233 7.11 11.45 -10.39
N SER A 234 6.32 12.18 -9.63
CA SER A 234 6.66 12.60 -8.26
C SER A 234 5.42 12.70 -7.39
N TRP A 235 5.60 12.63 -6.08
CA TRP A 235 4.51 12.80 -5.14
C TRP A 235 4.96 13.36 -3.81
N ASP A 236 4.00 13.97 -3.11
CA ASP A 236 4.11 14.27 -1.68
C ASP A 236 3.14 13.35 -0.96
N TRP A 237 3.55 12.77 0.17
CA TRP A 237 2.71 11.88 0.96
C TRP A 237 2.77 12.26 2.44
N ILE A 238 1.60 12.21 3.09
CA ILE A 238 1.46 12.41 4.53
C ILE A 238 0.57 11.33 5.15
N CYS A 239 0.91 10.96 6.38
CA CYS A 239 0.00 10.33 7.30
C CYS A 239 -0.12 11.13 8.60
N ILE A 240 -1.34 11.21 9.12
CA ILE A 240 -1.64 11.88 10.39
C ILE A 240 -2.46 10.92 11.25
N GLN A 241 -2.01 10.74 12.49
CA GLN A 241 -2.77 10.07 13.54
C GLN A 241 -3.21 11.14 14.53
N LEU A 242 -4.51 11.26 14.76
CA LEU A 242 -5.11 12.26 15.63
C LEU A 242 -5.39 11.66 17.02
N GLU A 243 -5.35 12.49 18.06
CA GLU A 243 -5.56 12.10 19.46
C GLU A 243 -6.96 11.53 19.71
N ASP A 244 -7.95 11.94 18.92
CA ASP A 244 -9.32 11.42 18.99
C ASP A 244 -9.45 9.99 18.42
N GLY A 245 -8.40 9.47 17.78
CA GLY A 245 -8.37 8.17 17.11
C GLY A 245 -8.62 8.25 15.60
N SER A 246 -8.82 9.44 15.04
CA SER A 246 -8.98 9.63 13.60
C SER A 246 -7.63 9.45 12.87
N SER A 247 -7.68 9.02 11.61
CA SER A 247 -6.49 8.76 10.78
C SER A 247 -6.66 9.40 9.40
N ILE A 248 -5.61 10.07 8.92
CA ILE A 248 -5.59 10.73 7.61
C ILE A 248 -4.40 10.21 6.83
N MET A 249 -4.64 9.72 5.63
CA MET A 249 -3.61 9.52 4.60
C MET A 249 -3.95 10.44 3.43
N ALA A 250 -2.99 11.21 2.96
CA ALA A 250 -3.17 12.03 1.77
C ALA A 250 -1.90 12.06 0.93
N PHE A 251 -2.07 12.16 -0.38
CA PHE A 251 -0.96 12.34 -1.30
C PHE A 251 -1.31 13.29 -2.44
N ASN A 252 -0.30 14.00 -2.91
CA ASN A 252 -0.32 14.74 -4.16
C ASN A 252 0.48 13.96 -5.19
N PHE A 253 -0.11 13.63 -6.32
CA PHE A 253 0.56 12.93 -7.42
C PHE A 253 0.79 13.86 -8.62
N ARG A 254 1.96 13.74 -9.26
CA ARG A 254 2.36 14.46 -10.47
C ARG A 254 2.96 13.46 -11.45
N GLU A 255 2.35 13.31 -12.63
CA GLU A 255 2.85 12.41 -13.68
C GLU A 255 4.10 12.97 -14.38
N THR A 256 4.18 14.30 -14.55
CA THR A 256 5.40 15.01 -14.95
C THR A 256 5.43 16.39 -14.30
N SER A 257 6.60 17.05 -14.27
CA SER A 257 6.76 18.41 -13.75
C SER A 257 5.91 19.48 -14.43
N HIS A 258 5.34 19.18 -15.61
CA HIS A 258 4.53 20.11 -16.41
C HIS A 258 3.02 19.94 -16.18
N PHE A 259 2.60 18.91 -15.44
CA PHE A 259 1.19 18.69 -15.11
C PHE A 259 0.84 19.19 -13.71
N SER A 260 -0.36 19.74 -13.56
CA SER A 260 -0.95 20.08 -12.26
C SER A 260 -1.03 18.86 -11.36
N SER A 261 -0.65 18.98 -10.09
CA SER A 261 -0.77 17.89 -9.12
C SER A 261 -2.22 17.50 -8.87
N GLU A 262 -2.45 16.21 -8.64
CA GLU A 262 -3.74 15.66 -8.26
C GLU A 262 -3.70 15.17 -6.81
N SER A 263 -4.60 15.68 -5.97
CA SER A 263 -4.67 15.30 -4.55
C SER A 263 -5.65 14.16 -4.33
N PHE A 264 -5.28 13.20 -3.49
CA PHE A 264 -6.12 12.08 -3.07
C PHE A 264 -5.92 11.84 -1.58
N GLY A 265 -6.88 11.18 -0.95
CA GLY A 265 -6.74 10.83 0.45
C GLY A 265 -7.87 9.98 1.01
N THR A 266 -7.59 9.43 2.17
CA THR A 266 -8.52 8.68 3.01
C THR A 266 -8.52 9.28 4.41
N ILE A 267 -9.70 9.62 4.91
CA ILE A 267 -9.92 10.02 6.31
C ILE A 267 -10.79 8.95 6.96
N ARG A 268 -10.30 8.37 8.06
CA ARG A 268 -11.11 7.56 8.96
C ARG A 268 -11.35 8.35 10.23
N LEU A 269 -12.61 8.61 10.54
CA LEU A 269 -13.00 9.29 11.79
C LEU A 269 -12.97 8.31 12.96
N LYS A 270 -12.93 8.82 14.19
CA LYS A 270 -13.09 8.03 15.43
C LYS A 270 -14.27 7.04 15.40
N SER A 271 -15.36 7.39 14.73
CA SER A 271 -16.54 6.53 14.57
C SER A 271 -16.32 5.31 13.66
N GLY A 272 -15.16 5.21 13.00
CA GLY A 272 -14.87 4.23 11.95
C GLY A 272 -15.36 4.65 10.56
N LYS A 273 -16.15 5.74 10.45
CA LYS A 273 -16.63 6.25 9.15
C LYS A 273 -15.44 6.66 8.29
N LYS A 274 -15.41 6.14 7.05
CA LYS A 274 -14.35 6.39 6.07
C LYS A 274 -14.84 7.37 5.01
N HIS A 275 -14.04 8.41 4.74
CA HIS A 275 -14.20 9.35 3.65
C HIS A 275 -13.03 9.19 2.68
N ILE A 276 -13.31 9.02 1.39
CA ILE A 276 -12.29 8.90 0.34
C ILE A 276 -12.49 10.02 -0.66
N SER A 277 -11.43 10.76 -0.90
CA SER A 277 -11.39 11.78 -1.94
C SER A 277 -10.94 11.17 -3.26
N SER A 278 -11.92 10.72 -4.05
CA SER A 278 -11.73 10.37 -5.47
C SER A 278 -12.49 11.30 -6.41
N LYS A 279 -13.51 12.01 -5.93
CA LYS A 279 -14.30 12.98 -6.71
C LYS A 279 -13.68 14.37 -6.64
N LYS A 280 -14.12 15.29 -7.51
CA LYS A 280 -13.69 16.69 -7.72
C LYS A 280 -13.58 17.60 -6.47
N GLU A 281 -13.72 17.06 -5.26
CA GLU A 281 -13.42 17.76 -4.03
C GLU A 281 -11.90 17.87 -3.91
N THR A 282 -11.37 19.06 -4.17
CA THR A 282 -9.96 19.34 -4.00
C THR A 282 -9.64 19.30 -2.51
N LEU A 283 -9.10 18.18 -2.01
CA LEU A 283 -8.32 18.19 -0.78
C LEU A 283 -7.08 19.02 -1.04
N HIS A 284 -7.19 20.32 -0.80
CA HIS A 284 -6.01 21.14 -0.62
C HIS A 284 -5.33 20.60 0.64
N LEU A 285 -4.11 20.06 0.52
CA LEU A 285 -3.29 19.73 1.69
C LEU A 285 -3.13 20.97 2.58
N TYR A 286 -3.13 22.18 2.00
CA TYR A 286 -3.22 23.46 2.70
C TYR A 286 -4.51 23.63 3.53
N THR A 287 -5.65 23.05 3.12
CA THR A 287 -6.91 23.11 3.87
C THR A 287 -6.95 22.12 5.04
N ILE A 288 -6.20 21.00 4.97
CA ILE A 288 -5.98 20.14 6.15
C ILE A 288 -5.12 20.88 7.18
N LEU A 289 -4.14 21.67 6.72
CA LEU A 289 -3.17 22.32 7.60
C LEU A 289 -3.60 23.71 8.12
N LEU A 290 -4.45 24.48 7.42
CA LEU A 290 -4.64 25.90 7.77
C LEU A 290 -6.07 26.47 7.87
N PHE A 291 -7.15 25.97 7.25
CA PHE A 291 -8.48 26.64 7.43
C PHE A 291 -9.73 25.74 7.27
N GLY A 292 -10.57 25.71 8.33
CA GLY A 292 -11.91 26.31 8.22
C GLY A 292 -13.17 25.42 8.27
N LYS A 293 -13.13 24.13 7.90
CA LYS A 293 -14.36 23.29 7.97
C LYS A 293 -14.19 21.88 8.54
N VAL A 294 -12.95 21.44 8.75
CA VAL A 294 -12.65 20.13 9.38
C VAL A 294 -12.14 20.30 10.83
N ARG A 295 -11.85 21.54 11.25
CA ARG A 295 -11.32 21.85 12.59
C ARG A 295 -12.34 21.58 13.71
N GLU A 296 -13.64 21.65 13.44
CA GLU A 296 -14.67 21.32 14.43
C GLU A 296 -14.75 19.82 14.75
N HIS A 297 -14.06 18.97 13.97
CA HIS A 297 -14.10 17.50 14.11
C HIS A 297 -12.71 16.83 14.13
N ILE A 298 -11.62 17.60 14.17
CA ILE A 298 -10.25 17.06 14.21
C ILE A 298 -9.66 17.32 15.60
N GLY A 299 -9.31 16.24 16.32
CA GLY A 299 -8.53 16.31 17.56
C GLY A 299 -7.09 16.78 17.32
N ASN A 300 -6.31 16.98 18.38
CA ASN A 300 -4.89 17.31 18.27
C ASN A 300 -4.10 16.21 17.54
N ILE A 301 -2.91 16.54 17.02
CA ILE A 301 -2.06 15.59 16.28
C ILE A 301 -1.27 14.73 17.28
N ARG A 302 -1.49 13.41 17.24
CA ARG A 302 -0.75 12.42 18.05
C ARG A 302 0.59 12.06 17.41
N SER A 303 0.61 11.89 16.08
CA SER A 303 1.83 11.66 15.31
C SER A 303 1.66 12.12 13.86
N PHE A 304 2.76 12.55 13.24
CA PHE A 304 2.79 13.01 11.85
C PHE A 304 3.99 12.40 11.12
N GLY A 305 3.75 11.85 9.93
CA GLY A 305 4.79 11.31 9.06
C GLY A 305 4.73 11.98 7.70
N ILE A 306 5.90 12.35 7.17
CA ILE A 306 6.10 12.74 5.77
C ILE A 306 6.98 11.69 5.15
N PHE A 307 6.58 11.21 3.97
CA PHE A 307 7.42 10.32 3.17
C PHE A 307 7.60 10.91 1.77
N ALA A 308 8.86 11.15 1.40
CA ALA A 308 9.23 11.56 0.06
C ALA A 308 10.01 10.40 -0.58
N VAL A 309 9.36 9.64 -1.46
CA VAL A 309 10.07 8.62 -2.23
C VAL A 309 10.85 9.34 -3.33
N MET A 310 12.16 9.40 -3.17
CA MET A 310 13.05 9.65 -4.29
C MET A 310 13.26 8.31 -4.99
N LEU A 311 12.44 8.01 -6.00
CA LEU A 311 12.76 6.91 -6.91
C LEU A 311 14.10 7.26 -7.56
N LEU A 312 15.12 6.46 -7.21
CA LEU A 312 16.50 6.43 -7.68
C LEU A 312 16.79 7.35 -8.88
N LYS A 313 17.62 8.38 -8.65
CA LYS A 313 18.28 9.15 -9.72
C LYS A 313 19.23 8.27 -10.53
#